data_AF-A0A151Z408-F1
#
_entry.id   AF-A0A151Z408-F1
#
_cell.length_a   1.000
_cell.length_b   1.000
_cell.length_c   1.000
_cell.angle_alpha   90.00
_cell.angle_beta   90.00
_cell.angle_gamma   90.00
#
_symmetry.space_group_name_H-M   'P 1'
#
loop_
_entity.id
_entity.type
_entity.pdbx_description
1 polymer ?
#
loop_
_entity_poly.entity_id
_entity_poly.type
_entity_poly.pdbx_seq_one_letter_code
_entity_poly.pdbx_strand_id
1 'polypeptide(L)'
;MRGYKCEGLTTDLCSTAYPQCKVLNLESCCKGSIGVCINDFVELNAEVCEKTLESNLTLYCLRNLISNAVYQLTTSNISIYKFENYEIYLPPTNTCESLNCDAKGLECQMSIEPCDSDSPCCKSVPRCVDRKTLDHSIKTNVICNKQCDEGFVCKIVVDVPTCFALSCDSITCTKGTQCQELQGLGVVSCFSSFIEFLTENDDDSDFDPELGCEDVKCPPNFQCKKGAFSNHDCIPSDIDTIGTRFNCSRCPVGWRCDPFGWGGICMEWFPDLTMEDCFYEKCLKNQICNKESKKCEYQLCLENTCSEGLTCVQYQPTHPRICATENILPFSFAVDNLVPLPPGDKKLETSVTDDPLLRLGDENKFITPKPKLNN
;
A
#
# COMPACT_ATOMS: atom_id res chain seq x y z
N MET A 1 8.97 -31.29 -28.57
CA MET A 1 7.78 -30.45 -28.31
C MET A 1 8.09 -29.60 -27.08
N ARG A 2 8.11 -28.26 -27.19
CA ARG A 2 8.26 -27.39 -26.02
C ARG A 2 6.91 -27.41 -25.29
N GLY A 3 6.86 -27.99 -24.10
CA GLY A 3 5.65 -27.99 -23.28
C GLY A 3 5.26 -26.55 -22.94
N TYR A 4 3.98 -26.23 -23.04
CA TYR A 4 3.45 -24.95 -22.59
C TYR A 4 3.66 -24.81 -21.07
N LYS A 5 4.03 -23.62 -20.61
CA LYS A 5 4.18 -23.28 -19.19
C LYS A 5 3.06 -22.34 -18.78
N CYS A 6 2.01 -22.88 -18.16
CA CYS A 6 0.85 -22.11 -17.72
C CYS A 6 1.16 -21.21 -16.51
N GLU A 7 2.15 -21.56 -15.67
CA GLU A 7 2.48 -20.82 -14.43
C GLU A 7 2.84 -19.35 -14.62
N GLY A 8 3.25 -18.95 -15.82
CA GLY A 8 3.55 -17.55 -16.15
C GLY A 8 2.32 -16.72 -16.56
N LEU A 9 1.15 -17.35 -16.69
CA LEU A 9 -0.08 -16.67 -17.10
C LEU A 9 -0.80 -16.08 -15.88
N THR A 10 -1.34 -14.88 -16.06
CA THR A 10 -2.31 -14.32 -15.10
C THR A 10 -3.57 -15.20 -15.07
N THR A 11 -4.38 -15.09 -14.01
CA THR A 11 -5.65 -15.83 -13.87
C THR A 11 -6.58 -15.67 -15.07
N ASP A 12 -6.65 -14.46 -15.63
CA ASP A 12 -7.48 -14.16 -16.79
C ASP A 12 -6.95 -14.82 -18.06
N LEU A 13 -5.64 -14.69 -18.32
CA LEU A 13 -4.98 -15.32 -19.45
C LEU A 13 -5.05 -16.85 -19.34
N CYS A 14 -4.96 -17.38 -18.12
CA CYS A 14 -5.09 -18.80 -17.83
C CYS A 14 -6.43 -19.36 -18.31
N SER A 15 -7.51 -18.63 -18.02
CA SER A 15 -8.87 -19.02 -18.44
C SER A 15 -9.03 -18.99 -19.95
N THR A 16 -8.37 -18.04 -20.63
CA THR A 16 -8.37 -17.98 -22.10
C THR A 16 -7.50 -19.05 -22.76
N ALA A 17 -6.49 -19.57 -22.05
CA ALA A 17 -5.59 -20.63 -22.51
C ALA A 17 -6.16 -22.05 -22.30
N TYR A 18 -7.44 -22.15 -21.94
CA TYR A 18 -8.17 -23.41 -21.87
C TYR A 18 -8.23 -24.10 -23.26
N PRO A 19 -8.09 -25.43 -23.36
CA PRO A 19 -8.04 -26.42 -22.28
C PRO A 19 -6.63 -26.75 -21.78
N GLN A 20 -5.59 -25.98 -22.11
CA GLN A 20 -4.23 -26.39 -21.76
C GLN A 20 -3.80 -25.91 -20.38
N CYS A 21 -4.52 -24.93 -19.85
CA CYS A 21 -4.29 -24.33 -18.56
C CYS A 21 -5.59 -24.28 -17.75
N LYS A 22 -5.46 -24.45 -16.42
CA LYS A 22 -6.55 -24.24 -15.46
C LYS A 22 -6.09 -23.38 -14.30
N VAL A 23 -7.02 -22.60 -13.75
CA VAL A 23 -6.77 -21.80 -12.54
C VAL A 23 -7.00 -22.70 -11.32
N LEU A 24 -5.95 -22.87 -10.51
CA LEU A 24 -6.00 -23.48 -9.20
C LEU A 24 -6.08 -22.37 -8.14
N ASN A 25 -7.19 -22.30 -7.40
CA ASN A 25 -7.32 -21.35 -6.31
C ASN A 25 -6.61 -21.88 -5.06
N LEU A 26 -5.68 -21.10 -4.54
CA LEU A 26 -4.95 -21.38 -3.31
C LEU A 26 -5.36 -20.38 -2.23
N GLU A 27 -5.59 -20.86 -1.02
CA GLU A 27 -5.92 -20.00 0.12
C GLU A 27 -4.62 -19.54 0.80
N SER A 28 -4.52 -18.23 1.06
CA SER A 28 -3.36 -17.61 1.67
C SER A 28 -3.41 -17.68 3.19
N CYS A 29 -2.24 -17.79 3.81
CA CYS A 29 -2.08 -17.61 5.25
C CYS A 29 -2.47 -16.22 5.75
N CYS A 30 -2.28 -15.18 4.94
CA CYS A 30 -2.36 -13.78 5.37
C CYS A 30 -3.67 -13.09 4.95
N LYS A 31 -4.77 -13.86 4.94
CA LYS A 31 -6.07 -13.54 4.34
C LYS A 31 -6.00 -13.44 2.81
N GLY A 32 -7.10 -13.81 2.16
CA GLY A 32 -7.26 -13.81 0.71
C GLY A 32 -6.94 -15.15 0.06
N SER A 33 -7.16 -15.21 -1.25
CA SER A 33 -6.83 -16.34 -2.10
C SER A 33 -6.14 -15.84 -3.36
N ILE A 34 -5.35 -16.70 -3.99
CA ILE A 34 -4.72 -16.43 -5.28
C ILE A 34 -5.09 -17.53 -6.26
N GLY A 35 -5.36 -17.16 -7.51
CA GLY A 35 -5.46 -18.13 -8.60
C GLY A 35 -4.08 -18.34 -9.22
N VAL A 36 -3.57 -19.58 -9.18
CA VAL A 36 -2.33 -19.99 -9.85
C VAL A 36 -2.69 -20.77 -11.10
N CYS A 37 -2.11 -20.38 -12.23
CA CYS A 37 -2.35 -21.08 -13.48
C CYS A 37 -1.49 -22.34 -13.59
N ILE A 38 -2.10 -23.51 -13.73
CA ILE A 38 -1.43 -24.80 -13.83
C ILE A 38 -1.70 -25.46 -15.18
N ASN A 39 -0.78 -26.29 -15.66
CA ASN A 39 -0.99 -27.05 -16.88
C ASN A 39 -2.09 -28.11 -16.68
N ASP A 40 -3.06 -28.16 -17.60
CA ASP A 40 -4.22 -29.07 -17.56
C ASP A 40 -3.90 -30.49 -18.07
N PHE A 41 -2.69 -31.00 -17.80
CA PHE A 41 -2.33 -32.39 -18.12
C PHE A 41 -2.88 -33.39 -17.10
N VAL A 42 -3.57 -32.91 -16.07
CA VAL A 42 -4.33 -33.81 -15.22
C VAL A 42 -5.61 -34.12 -15.99
N GLU A 43 -5.64 -35.28 -16.65
CA GLU A 43 -6.88 -35.96 -17.01
C GLU A 43 -7.64 -36.23 -15.70
N LEU A 44 -8.25 -35.17 -15.16
CA LEU A 44 -9.27 -35.23 -14.12
C LEU A 44 -10.46 -35.86 -14.82
N ASN A 45 -10.42 -37.19 -14.97
CA ASN A 45 -11.62 -37.96 -15.22
C ASN A 45 -12.59 -37.53 -14.14
N ALA A 46 -13.62 -36.77 -14.53
CA ALA A 46 -14.55 -36.10 -13.63
C ALA A 46 -15.22 -37.08 -12.64
N GLU A 47 -15.19 -38.38 -12.93
CA GLU A 47 -15.65 -39.46 -12.05
C GLU A 47 -14.79 -39.70 -10.80
N VAL A 48 -13.53 -39.24 -10.74
CA VAL A 48 -12.67 -39.41 -9.54
C VAL A 48 -12.93 -38.33 -8.49
N CYS A 49 -13.43 -37.16 -8.87
CA CYS A 49 -13.58 -36.00 -7.97
C CYS A 49 -14.83 -36.05 -7.07
N GLU A 50 -15.86 -36.85 -7.36
CA GLU A 50 -17.12 -36.74 -6.61
C GLU A 50 -17.31 -37.72 -5.45
N LYS A 51 -16.52 -38.81 -5.34
CA LYS A 51 -16.81 -39.85 -4.33
C LYS A 51 -15.61 -40.55 -3.68
N THR A 52 -14.36 -40.19 -3.99
CA THR A 52 -13.24 -40.71 -3.21
C THR A 52 -13.15 -39.99 -1.87
N LEU A 53 -13.65 -40.70 -0.84
CA LEU A 53 -13.61 -40.41 0.59
C LEU A 53 -12.68 -39.25 0.99
N GLU A 54 -13.25 -38.29 1.70
CA GLU A 54 -12.55 -37.25 2.49
C GLU A 54 -11.42 -37.80 3.39
N SER A 55 -11.37 -39.12 3.62
CA SER A 55 -10.42 -39.79 4.51
C SER A 55 -8.95 -39.76 4.06
N ASN A 56 -8.64 -39.42 2.80
CA ASN A 56 -7.26 -39.51 2.28
C ASN A 56 -6.68 -38.19 1.75
N LEU A 57 -7.31 -37.05 2.05
CA LEU A 57 -6.77 -35.76 1.65
C LEU A 57 -5.63 -35.35 2.60
N THR A 58 -4.48 -35.01 2.03
CA THR A 58 -3.33 -34.50 2.78
C THR A 58 -3.22 -32.99 2.54
N LEU A 59 -3.03 -32.23 3.62
CA LEU A 59 -2.77 -30.80 3.57
C LEU A 59 -1.29 -30.57 3.24
N TYR A 60 -1.02 -29.84 2.16
CA TYR A 60 0.31 -29.37 1.77
C TYR A 60 0.38 -27.85 1.87
N CYS A 61 1.56 -27.35 2.21
CA CYS A 61 1.88 -25.93 2.27
C CYS A 61 2.73 -25.57 1.06
N LEU A 62 2.43 -24.44 0.43
CA LEU A 62 3.13 -23.93 -0.74
C LEU A 62 3.71 -22.56 -0.39
N ARG A 63 5.03 -22.42 -0.39
CA ARG A 63 5.69 -21.13 -0.25
C ARG A 63 6.10 -20.62 -1.62
N ASN A 64 5.59 -19.47 -2.02
CA ASN A 64 6.03 -18.79 -3.23
C ASN A 64 7.47 -18.30 -3.06
N LEU A 65 8.39 -18.72 -3.93
CA LEU A 65 9.83 -18.42 -3.80
C LEU A 65 10.17 -16.94 -4.04
N ILE A 66 9.28 -16.18 -4.68
CA ILE A 66 9.48 -14.77 -5.03
C ILE A 66 8.91 -13.87 -3.93
N SER A 67 7.65 -14.10 -3.54
CA SER A 67 6.95 -13.27 -2.56
C SER A 67 7.09 -13.76 -1.12
N ASN A 68 7.61 -14.97 -0.90
CA ASN A 68 7.62 -15.68 0.37
C ASN A 68 6.23 -15.93 0.98
N ALA A 69 5.14 -15.63 0.27
CA ALA A 69 3.79 -15.90 0.73
C ALA A 69 3.52 -17.40 0.82
N VAL A 70 2.85 -17.82 1.89
CA VAL A 70 2.50 -19.22 2.16
C VAL A 70 1.02 -19.44 1.86
N TYR A 71 0.74 -20.53 1.16
CA TYR A 71 -0.61 -20.96 0.77
C TYR A 71 -0.86 -22.41 1.17
N GLN A 72 -2.12 -22.81 1.23
CA GLN A 72 -2.53 -24.18 1.49
C GLN A 72 -3.16 -24.86 0.27
N LEU A 73 -2.85 -26.15 0.10
CA LEU A 73 -3.42 -27.02 -0.91
C LEU A 73 -3.75 -28.38 -0.30
N THR A 74 -5.01 -28.75 -0.37
CA THR A 74 -5.50 -30.05 0.11
C THR A 74 -5.63 -30.99 -1.08
N THR A 75 -4.83 -32.07 -1.13
CA THR A 75 -4.87 -33.03 -2.24
C THR A 75 -4.44 -34.44 -1.79
N SER A 76 -4.94 -35.46 -2.48
CA SER A 76 -4.54 -36.85 -2.29
C SER A 76 -3.23 -37.21 -3.02
N ASN A 77 -2.85 -36.43 -4.04
CA ASN A 77 -1.64 -36.70 -4.82
C ASN A 77 -0.97 -35.40 -5.25
N ILE A 78 0.00 -34.94 -4.46
CA ILE A 78 0.75 -33.71 -4.74
C ILE A 78 1.58 -33.79 -6.03
N SER A 79 1.94 -35.00 -6.48
CA SER A 79 2.82 -35.21 -7.63
C SER A 79 2.19 -34.84 -8.97
N ILE A 80 0.86 -34.67 -9.02
CA ILE A 80 0.15 -34.20 -10.21
C ILE A 80 0.40 -32.71 -10.46
N TYR A 81 0.74 -31.97 -9.41
CA TYR A 81 1.06 -30.56 -9.49
C TYR A 81 2.57 -30.40 -9.66
N LYS A 82 2.96 -29.61 -10.66
CA LYS A 82 4.32 -29.10 -10.79
C LYS A 82 4.22 -27.61 -10.64
N PHE A 83 5.00 -27.07 -9.71
CA PHE A 83 5.15 -25.65 -9.49
C PHE A 83 6.63 -25.33 -9.62
N GLU A 84 7.03 -24.49 -10.56
CA GLU A 84 8.41 -24.03 -10.72
C GLU A 84 8.75 -22.95 -9.68
N ASN A 85 7.79 -22.12 -9.31
CA ASN A 85 7.99 -20.97 -8.42
C ASN A 85 7.51 -21.19 -6.98
N TYR A 86 7.23 -22.44 -6.59
CA TYR A 86 6.75 -22.76 -5.25
C TYR A 86 7.55 -23.90 -4.62
N GLU A 87 7.92 -23.72 -3.35
CA GLU A 87 8.40 -24.79 -2.49
C GLU A 87 7.19 -25.46 -1.83
N ILE A 88 7.06 -26.78 -2.04
CA ILE A 88 5.99 -27.58 -1.43
C ILE A 88 6.54 -28.31 -0.22
N TYR A 89 5.87 -28.20 0.93
CA TYR A 89 6.25 -28.86 2.17
C TYR A 89 5.00 -29.29 2.97
N LEU A 90 5.20 -30.19 3.93
CA LEU A 90 4.14 -30.58 4.86
C LEU A 90 4.05 -29.56 6.01
N PRO A 91 2.86 -29.36 6.60
CA PRO A 91 2.72 -28.53 7.79
C PRO A 91 3.74 -28.93 8.86
N PRO A 92 4.43 -27.96 9.48
CA PRO A 92 5.44 -28.24 10.48
C PRO A 92 4.79 -28.95 11.68
N THR A 93 5.25 -30.17 11.98
CA THR A 93 4.79 -30.95 13.14
C THR A 93 5.69 -30.77 14.36
N ASN A 94 6.82 -30.08 14.18
CA ASN A 94 7.79 -29.84 15.22
C ASN A 94 7.21 -28.92 16.30
N THR A 95 7.31 -29.37 17.54
CA THR A 95 7.10 -28.56 18.75
C THR A 95 8.45 -28.19 19.36
N CYS A 96 8.48 -27.20 20.25
CA CYS A 96 9.69 -26.89 21.03
C CYS A 96 10.25 -28.12 21.77
N GLU A 97 9.37 -28.98 22.28
CA GLU A 97 9.73 -30.24 22.92
C GLU A 97 10.47 -31.19 21.95
N SER A 98 9.95 -31.31 20.72
CA SER A 98 10.56 -32.16 19.68
C SER A 98 11.97 -31.69 19.26
N LEU A 99 12.24 -30.38 19.36
CA LEU A 99 13.52 -29.80 18.98
C LEU A 99 14.58 -29.87 20.09
N ASN A 100 14.14 -30.09 21.34
CA ASN A 100 14.98 -30.22 22.52
C ASN A 100 16.04 -29.11 22.62
N CYS A 101 15.60 -27.85 22.46
CA CYS A 101 16.49 -26.68 22.44
C CYS A 101 17.25 -26.53 23.77
N ASP A 102 16.59 -26.84 24.91
CA ASP A 102 17.17 -26.72 26.24
C ASP A 102 18.40 -27.62 26.43
N ALA A 103 18.36 -28.86 25.93
CA ALA A 103 19.51 -29.77 25.98
C ALA A 103 20.70 -29.26 25.14
N LYS A 104 20.44 -28.38 24.16
CA LYS A 104 21.48 -27.72 23.35
C LYS A 104 21.92 -26.38 23.96
N GLY A 105 21.37 -25.98 25.11
CA GLY A 105 21.61 -24.67 25.71
C GLY A 105 21.06 -23.49 24.90
N LEU A 106 20.04 -23.74 24.07
CA LEU A 106 19.36 -22.74 23.24
C LEU A 106 17.93 -22.50 23.77
N GLU A 107 17.38 -21.33 23.50
CA GLU A 107 15.99 -21.00 23.84
C GLU A 107 15.07 -21.31 22.64
N CYS A 108 13.91 -21.91 22.90
CA CYS A 108 12.94 -22.12 21.83
C CYS A 108 12.12 -20.85 21.62
N GLN A 109 12.22 -20.26 20.43
CA GLN A 109 11.42 -19.11 20.04
C GLN A 109 10.44 -19.51 18.94
N MET A 110 9.19 -19.10 19.12
CA MET A 110 8.20 -19.17 18.05
C MET A 110 8.44 -18.00 17.12
N SER A 111 8.77 -18.29 15.85
CA SER A 111 8.83 -17.23 14.83
C SER A 111 7.40 -16.73 14.56
N ILE A 112 7.10 -15.52 15.01
CA ILE A 112 5.81 -14.87 14.77
C ILE A 112 5.83 -14.42 13.31
N GLU A 113 5.23 -15.21 12.42
CA GLU A 113 4.82 -14.68 11.13
C GLU A 113 3.56 -13.81 11.36
N PRO A 114 3.46 -12.64 10.71
CA PRO A 114 2.49 -11.59 11.03
C PRO A 114 1.02 -11.93 10.69
N CYS A 115 0.70 -13.19 10.42
CA CYS A 115 -0.56 -13.60 9.86
C CYS A 115 -1.36 -14.45 10.84
N ASP A 116 -2.53 -13.93 11.23
CA ASP A 116 -3.44 -14.53 12.21
C ASP A 116 -4.42 -15.48 11.49
N SER A 117 -3.94 -16.69 11.19
CA SER A 117 -4.68 -17.72 10.47
C SER A 117 -4.65 -19.05 11.22
N ASP A 118 -5.80 -19.71 11.32
CA ASP A 118 -5.95 -21.03 11.94
C ASP A 118 -5.31 -22.17 11.13
N SER A 119 -4.82 -21.88 9.92
CA SER A 119 -4.26 -22.90 9.04
C SER A 119 -2.96 -23.50 9.62
N PRO A 120 -2.82 -24.84 9.62
CA PRO A 120 -1.59 -25.51 10.03
C PRO A 120 -0.33 -25.06 9.26
N CYS A 121 -0.47 -24.58 8.03
CA CYS A 121 0.64 -24.07 7.23
C CYS A 121 1.21 -22.74 7.71
N CYS A 122 0.42 -22.00 8.48
CA CYS A 122 0.70 -20.64 8.92
C CYS A 122 1.05 -20.57 10.40
N LYS A 123 1.06 -21.73 11.09
CA LYS A 123 1.45 -21.79 12.49
C LYS A 123 2.93 -21.45 12.60
N SER A 124 3.22 -20.57 13.56
CA SER A 124 4.59 -20.21 13.94
C SER A 124 5.45 -21.45 14.09
N VAL A 125 6.61 -21.46 13.42
CA VAL A 125 7.55 -22.59 13.47
C VAL A 125 8.50 -22.38 14.65
N PRO A 126 8.64 -23.35 15.58
CA PRO A 126 9.61 -23.24 16.65
C PRO A 126 11.02 -23.32 16.08
N ARG A 127 11.91 -22.43 16.54
CA ARG A 127 13.34 -22.45 16.23
C ARG A 127 14.15 -22.35 17.52
N CYS A 128 15.25 -23.10 17.58
CA CYS A 128 16.21 -22.94 18.67
C CYS A 128 17.10 -21.74 18.35
N VAL A 129 17.07 -20.71 19.20
CA VAL A 129 17.88 -19.50 19.07
C VAL A 129 18.82 -19.37 20.25
N ASP A 130 19.98 -18.76 20.04
CA ASP A 130 20.92 -18.53 21.13
C ASP A 130 20.35 -17.46 22.06
N ARG A 131 20.31 -17.76 23.37
CA ARG A 131 19.79 -16.87 24.41
C ARG A 131 20.46 -15.50 24.40
N LYS A 132 21.72 -15.41 23.93
CA LYS A 132 22.48 -14.15 23.82
C LYS A 132 22.07 -13.29 22.62
N THR A 133 21.37 -13.86 21.64
CA THR A 133 20.92 -13.12 20.44
C THR A 133 19.54 -12.50 20.56
N LEU A 134 18.76 -12.85 21.59
CA LEU A 134 17.40 -12.34 21.78
C LEU A 134 17.37 -10.83 22.15
N ASP A 135 18.43 -10.31 22.76
CA ASP A 135 18.56 -8.87 23.09
C ASP A 135 18.93 -8.00 21.87
N HIS A 136 19.09 -8.59 20.68
CA HIS A 136 19.65 -7.89 19.52
C HIS A 136 18.91 -8.05 18.19
N SER A 137 17.72 -8.66 18.16
CA SER A 137 17.01 -8.97 16.91
C SER A 137 16.15 -7.83 16.33
N ILE A 138 16.63 -6.58 16.45
CA ILE A 138 16.50 -5.58 15.37
C ILE A 138 17.92 -5.30 14.85
N LYS A 139 18.57 -6.32 14.30
CA LYS A 139 19.80 -6.18 13.54
C LYS A 139 19.51 -6.49 12.08
N THR A 140 18.95 -5.51 11.38
CA THR A 140 19.52 -5.22 10.06
C THR A 140 21.00 -4.94 10.32
N ASN A 141 21.89 -5.65 9.64
CA ASN A 141 23.35 -5.59 9.86
C ASN A 141 23.97 -4.24 9.40
N VAL A 142 23.17 -3.17 9.38
CA VAL A 142 23.61 -1.82 9.11
C VAL A 142 23.81 -1.15 10.45
N ILE A 143 25.06 -1.08 10.89
CA ILE A 143 25.42 -0.46 12.16
C ILE A 143 25.19 1.05 12.03
N CYS A 144 24.27 1.57 12.84
CA CYS A 144 24.01 3.00 12.92
C CYS A 144 25.14 3.67 13.73
N ASN A 145 26.16 4.20 13.06
CA ASN A 145 27.36 4.77 13.68
C ASN A 145 27.23 6.26 14.08
N LYS A 146 26.03 6.83 14.05
CA LYS A 146 25.83 8.24 14.43
C LYS A 146 25.83 8.38 15.94
N GLN A 147 26.67 9.28 16.46
CA GLN A 147 26.70 9.61 17.88
C GLN A 147 25.45 10.43 18.23
N CYS A 148 24.65 9.94 19.16
CA CYS A 148 23.44 10.60 19.66
C CYS A 148 23.67 11.11 21.08
N ASP A 149 22.90 12.12 21.49
CA ASP A 149 22.94 12.65 22.86
C ASP A 149 22.40 11.63 23.88
N GLU A 150 22.61 11.91 25.18
CA GLU A 150 22.09 11.08 26.26
C GLU A 150 20.55 10.99 26.18
N GLY A 151 20.01 9.77 26.31
CA GLY A 151 18.58 9.51 26.14
C GLY A 151 18.13 9.22 24.70
N PHE A 152 19.05 9.19 23.72
CA PHE A 152 18.75 8.87 22.32
C PHE A 152 19.47 7.61 21.83
N VAL A 153 18.85 6.89 20.89
CA VAL A 153 19.41 5.70 20.22
C VAL A 153 19.45 5.88 18.70
N CYS A 154 20.56 5.49 18.08
CA CYS A 154 20.73 5.53 16.63
C CYS A 154 19.98 4.36 15.98
N LYS A 155 19.08 4.66 15.04
CA LYS A 155 18.41 3.67 14.17
C LYS A 155 18.44 4.12 12.72
N ILE A 156 18.31 3.15 11.81
CA ILE A 156 18.24 3.44 10.38
C ILE A 156 16.79 3.42 9.95
N VAL A 157 16.33 4.55 9.41
CA VAL A 157 14.98 4.71 8.88
C VAL A 157 15.13 5.18 7.44
N VAL A 158 14.63 4.39 6.49
CA VAL A 158 14.78 4.63 5.05
C VAL A 158 16.24 4.88 4.66
N ASP A 159 17.13 3.98 5.08
CA ASP A 159 18.59 4.04 4.83
C ASP A 159 19.32 5.26 5.42
N VAL A 160 18.66 6.07 6.26
CA VAL A 160 19.28 7.23 6.93
C VAL A 160 19.46 6.98 8.43
N PRO A 161 20.69 7.12 8.98
CA PRO A 161 20.95 7.02 10.41
C PRO A 161 20.36 8.22 11.17
N THR A 162 19.40 7.93 12.03
CA THR A 162 18.57 8.89 12.76
C THR A 162 18.57 8.58 14.25
N CYS A 163 18.66 9.61 15.09
CA CYS A 163 18.62 9.46 16.55
C CYS A 163 17.16 9.57 17.01
N PHE A 164 16.69 8.60 17.78
CA PHE A 164 15.35 8.57 18.36
C PHE A 164 15.43 8.62 19.88
N ALA A 165 14.52 9.33 20.52
CA ALA A 165 14.44 9.40 21.99
C ALA A 165 14.01 8.03 22.56
N LEU A 166 14.60 7.64 23.70
CA LEU A 166 14.25 6.41 24.42
C LEU A 166 13.06 6.60 25.36
N SER A 167 12.84 7.82 25.85
CA SER A 167 11.76 8.16 26.77
C SER A 167 11.16 9.52 26.44
N CYS A 168 9.91 9.74 26.85
CA CYS A 168 9.24 11.02 26.71
C CYS A 168 9.87 12.15 27.53
N ASP A 169 10.70 11.82 28.52
CA ASP A 169 11.48 12.80 29.28
C ASP A 169 12.66 13.36 28.46
N SER A 170 13.13 12.60 27.46
CA SER A 170 14.28 12.96 26.62
C SER A 170 13.91 13.86 25.43
N ILE A 171 12.62 14.09 25.18
CA ILE A 171 12.13 14.87 24.04
C ILE A 171 11.01 15.83 24.47
N THR A 172 11.05 17.06 23.96
CA THR A 172 9.96 18.03 24.16
C THR A 172 9.13 18.12 22.89
N CYS A 173 7.88 17.66 22.97
CA CYS A 173 6.94 17.73 21.86
C CYS A 173 6.38 19.15 21.69
N THR A 174 6.16 19.56 20.44
CA THR A 174 5.55 20.86 20.12
C THR A 174 4.07 20.87 20.51
N LYS A 175 3.51 22.06 20.76
CA LYS A 175 2.08 22.21 21.11
C LYS A 175 1.20 21.55 20.02
N GLY A 176 0.25 20.71 20.44
CA GLY A 176 -0.60 19.92 19.54
C GLY A 176 -0.01 18.56 19.14
N THR A 177 1.12 18.17 19.74
CA THR A 177 1.66 16.83 19.62
C THR A 177 1.86 16.20 21.00
N GLN A 178 1.65 14.89 21.10
CA GLN A 178 1.84 14.10 22.30
C GLN A 178 2.96 13.09 22.06
N CYS A 179 3.82 12.91 23.06
CA CYS A 179 4.84 11.87 23.03
C CYS A 179 4.18 10.50 23.18
N GLN A 180 4.47 9.58 22.27
CA GLN A 180 3.98 8.21 22.33
C GLN A 180 5.11 7.23 22.03
N GLU A 181 5.05 6.06 22.66
CA GLU A 181 5.98 4.97 22.40
C GLU A 181 5.64 4.30 21.05
N LEU A 182 6.67 4.10 20.23
CA LEU A 182 6.60 3.29 19.03
C LEU A 182 6.75 1.82 19.41
N GLN A 183 5.60 1.14 19.55
CA GLN A 183 5.54 -0.28 19.92
C GLN A 183 6.45 -1.14 19.03
N GLY A 184 7.21 -2.04 19.66
CA GLY A 184 8.15 -2.93 18.98
C GLY A 184 9.47 -2.27 18.57
N LEU A 185 9.62 -0.95 18.72
CA LEU A 185 10.87 -0.25 18.48
C LEU A 185 11.55 0.21 19.79
N GLY A 186 10.84 0.33 20.92
CA GLY A 186 11.46 0.78 22.18
C GLY A 186 12.08 2.18 22.04
N VAL A 187 11.40 3.04 21.30
CA VAL A 187 11.72 4.48 21.13
C VAL A 187 10.42 5.26 21.20
N VAL A 188 10.49 6.55 21.45
CA VAL A 188 9.33 7.46 21.48
C VAL A 188 9.40 8.48 20.35
N SER A 189 8.24 8.98 19.92
CA SER A 189 8.12 10.08 18.96
C SER A 189 6.92 10.95 19.28
N CYS A 190 6.94 12.20 18.83
CA CYS A 190 5.81 13.11 18.95
C CYS A 190 4.82 12.85 17.80
N PHE A 191 3.58 12.53 18.15
CA PHE A 191 2.49 12.38 17.20
C PHE A 191 1.49 13.50 17.38
N SER A 192 0.86 13.96 16.31
CA SER A 192 -0.23 14.92 16.43
C SER A 192 -1.36 14.32 17.26
N SER A 193 -1.76 15.03 18.32
CA SER A 193 -2.87 14.62 19.17
C SER A 193 -4.18 14.99 18.48
N PHE A 194 -4.51 14.32 17.37
CA PHE A 194 -5.78 14.53 16.67
C PHE A 194 -6.97 13.89 17.41
N ILE A 195 -6.72 13.05 18.42
CA ILE A 195 -7.73 12.18 19.06
C ILE A 195 -8.30 12.74 20.37
N GLU A 196 -7.74 13.81 20.96
CA GLU A 196 -8.32 14.39 22.17
C GLU A 196 -9.56 15.27 21.91
N PHE A 197 -9.96 15.50 20.65
CA PHE A 197 -11.20 16.23 20.33
C PHE A 197 -12.45 15.34 20.23
N LEU A 198 -12.33 14.01 20.24
CA LEU A 198 -13.47 13.12 19.98
C LEU A 198 -13.82 12.14 21.11
N THR A 199 -12.96 11.96 22.11
CA THR A 199 -13.14 10.84 23.06
C THR A 199 -12.77 11.15 24.50
N GLU A 200 -13.11 12.31 25.05
CA GLU A 200 -13.27 12.39 26.50
C GLU A 200 -14.69 12.83 26.84
N ASN A 201 -15.36 11.93 27.56
CA ASN A 201 -16.66 12.11 28.21
C ASN A 201 -16.53 13.12 29.37
N ASP A 202 -15.87 14.25 29.14
CA ASP A 202 -15.94 15.39 30.02
C ASP A 202 -17.23 16.12 29.68
N ASP A 203 -18.26 15.84 30.48
CA ASP A 203 -19.54 16.55 30.58
C ASP A 203 -19.38 18.09 30.82
N ASP A 204 -18.15 18.60 30.87
CA ASP A 204 -17.79 20.01 31.08
C ASP A 204 -16.75 20.54 30.07
N SER A 205 -16.42 19.81 28.99
CA SER A 205 -15.63 20.41 27.92
C SER A 205 -16.54 21.30 27.06
N ASP A 206 -16.40 22.62 27.24
CA ASP A 206 -16.91 23.68 26.38
C ASP A 206 -16.35 23.53 24.95
N PHE A 207 -16.67 22.42 24.27
CA PHE A 207 -16.57 22.35 22.83
C PHE A 207 -17.71 23.22 22.31
N ASP A 208 -17.45 24.52 22.27
CA ASP A 208 -18.41 25.50 21.77
C ASP A 208 -18.63 25.18 20.28
N PRO A 209 -19.78 24.59 19.89
CA PRO A 209 -20.07 24.30 18.49
C PRO A 209 -20.19 25.60 17.68
N GLU A 210 -20.17 26.77 18.34
CA GLU A 210 -20.14 28.09 17.73
C GLU A 210 -18.73 28.58 17.39
N LEU A 211 -17.65 27.84 17.74
CA LEU A 211 -16.28 28.24 17.40
C LEU A 211 -16.09 28.24 15.89
N GLY A 212 -16.32 29.41 15.32
CA GLY A 212 -16.28 29.69 13.91
C GLY A 212 -14.88 30.04 13.46
N CYS A 213 -14.74 30.26 12.16
CA CYS A 213 -13.48 30.74 11.60
C CYS A 213 -13.06 32.15 12.06
N GLU A 214 -13.91 32.83 12.81
CA GLU A 214 -13.62 34.15 13.39
C GLU A 214 -12.59 34.03 14.53
N ASP A 215 -12.55 32.89 15.22
CA ASP A 215 -11.68 32.67 16.39
C ASP A 215 -10.36 31.96 16.03
N VAL A 216 -10.25 31.40 14.83
CA VAL A 216 -9.10 30.62 14.38
C VAL A 216 -8.12 31.48 13.58
N LYS A 217 -6.96 31.76 14.16
CA LYS A 217 -5.84 32.42 13.47
C LYS A 217 -5.02 31.41 12.69
N CYS A 218 -5.20 31.39 11.37
CA CYS A 218 -4.40 30.55 10.49
C CYS A 218 -3.00 31.11 10.21
N PRO A 219 -2.01 30.25 9.90
CA PRO A 219 -0.68 30.68 9.47
C PRO A 219 -0.72 31.57 8.21
N PRO A 220 0.36 32.30 7.91
CA PRO A 220 0.48 33.05 6.66
C PRO A 220 0.23 32.15 5.45
N ASN A 221 -0.53 32.63 4.46
CA ASN A 221 -1.01 31.89 3.29
C ASN A 221 -1.98 30.75 3.62
N PHE A 222 -2.66 30.79 4.78
CA PHE A 222 -3.80 29.93 5.09
C PHE A 222 -5.00 30.78 5.54
N GLN A 223 -6.19 30.35 5.14
CA GLN A 223 -7.50 30.91 5.46
C GLN A 223 -8.33 29.85 6.20
N CYS A 224 -9.00 30.26 7.27
CA CYS A 224 -9.90 29.35 7.96
C CYS A 224 -11.15 29.10 7.10
N LYS A 225 -11.46 27.83 6.85
CA LYS A 225 -12.67 27.37 6.12
C LYS A 225 -13.14 26.04 6.69
N LYS A 226 -14.38 25.66 6.36
CA LYS A 226 -14.87 24.29 6.62
C LYS A 226 -14.07 23.29 5.79
N GLY A 227 -13.31 22.42 6.44
CA GLY A 227 -12.46 21.42 5.81
C GLY A 227 -12.96 19.99 6.03
N ALA A 228 -12.06 19.02 5.84
CA ALA A 228 -12.39 17.60 5.92
C ALA A 228 -12.51 17.10 7.37
N PHE A 229 -11.91 17.82 8.32
CA PHE A 229 -11.76 17.36 9.71
C PHE A 229 -12.59 18.23 10.68
N SER A 230 -12.77 19.51 10.39
CA SER A 230 -13.59 20.42 11.20
C SER A 230 -14.33 21.49 10.37
N ASN A 231 -15.16 22.29 11.04
CA ASN A 231 -15.80 23.45 10.41
C ASN A 231 -14.86 24.68 10.29
N HIS A 232 -13.62 24.59 10.79
CA HIS A 232 -12.68 25.70 10.91
C HIS A 232 -11.21 25.28 10.67
N ASP A 233 -10.98 24.50 9.62
CA ASP A 233 -9.65 24.07 9.20
C ASP A 233 -8.89 25.23 8.52
N CYS A 234 -7.59 25.35 8.79
CA CYS A 234 -6.72 26.26 8.07
C CYS A 234 -6.34 25.65 6.71
N ILE A 235 -6.90 26.20 5.64
CA ILE A 235 -6.69 25.77 4.25
C ILE A 235 -5.82 26.82 3.55
N PRO A 236 -4.85 26.49 2.70
CA PRO A 236 -4.03 27.50 2.05
C PRO A 236 -4.86 28.60 1.33
N SER A 237 -4.44 29.86 1.42
CA SER A 237 -5.13 31.05 0.86
C SER A 237 -5.00 31.17 -0.65
N ASP A 238 -3.84 30.77 -1.18
CA ASP A 238 -3.56 30.73 -2.63
C ASP A 238 -4.09 29.47 -3.30
N ILE A 239 -4.51 28.50 -2.48
CA ILE A 239 -5.62 27.66 -2.86
C ILE A 239 -6.83 28.57 -2.65
N ASP A 240 -7.08 29.45 -3.63
CA ASP A 240 -8.42 29.91 -3.91
C ASP A 240 -9.32 28.66 -3.78
N THR A 241 -10.61 28.85 -3.72
CA THR A 241 -11.53 27.78 -4.06
C THR A 241 -11.40 27.30 -5.54
N ILE A 242 -10.15 27.14 -6.07
CA ILE A 242 -9.56 26.34 -7.18
C ILE A 242 -9.86 24.85 -6.98
N GLY A 243 -11.11 24.60 -6.67
CA GLY A 243 -11.81 23.37 -6.84
C GLY A 243 -13.23 23.83 -6.96
N THR A 244 -13.62 24.36 -8.13
CA THR A 244 -14.99 24.10 -8.54
C THR A 244 -15.12 22.60 -8.38
N ARG A 245 -15.85 22.17 -7.33
CA ARG A 245 -16.10 20.76 -7.03
C ARG A 245 -16.29 20.08 -8.36
N PHE A 246 -15.50 19.03 -8.62
CA PHE A 246 -15.54 18.32 -9.87
C PHE A 246 -16.99 18.23 -10.37
N ASN A 247 -17.26 18.87 -11.51
CA ASN A 247 -18.63 19.03 -11.96
C ASN A 247 -19.11 17.67 -12.46
N CYS A 248 -19.95 16.99 -11.67
CA CYS A 248 -20.50 15.68 -12.02
C CYS A 248 -21.29 15.68 -13.33
N SER A 249 -21.72 16.84 -13.85
CA SER A 249 -22.29 16.95 -15.19
C SER A 249 -21.29 16.63 -16.31
N ARG A 250 -19.98 16.56 -16.01
CA ARG A 250 -18.94 16.07 -16.93
C ARG A 250 -18.88 14.55 -16.99
N CYS A 251 -19.49 13.83 -16.05
CA CYS A 251 -19.57 12.38 -16.13
C CYS A 251 -20.50 11.96 -17.29
N PRO A 252 -20.19 10.85 -17.97
CA PRO A 252 -21.13 10.26 -18.91
C PRO A 252 -22.49 9.99 -18.23
N VAL A 253 -23.58 10.16 -18.98
CA VAL A 253 -24.93 10.03 -18.44
C VAL A 253 -25.13 8.63 -17.86
N GLY A 254 -25.65 8.56 -16.63
CA GLY A 254 -25.90 7.30 -15.92
C GLY A 254 -24.71 6.75 -15.15
N TRP A 255 -23.54 7.39 -15.20
CA TRP A 255 -22.38 6.98 -14.41
C TRP A 255 -22.44 7.57 -13.00
N ARG A 256 -21.91 6.82 -12.04
CA ARG A 256 -21.75 7.29 -10.66
C ARG A 256 -20.62 8.31 -10.60
N CYS A 257 -20.88 9.48 -10.02
CA CYS A 257 -19.88 10.51 -9.81
C CYS A 257 -19.44 10.53 -8.34
N ASP A 258 -18.14 10.39 -8.09
CA ASP A 258 -17.52 10.62 -6.78
C ASP A 258 -16.47 11.75 -6.91
N PRO A 259 -16.80 12.98 -6.48
CA PRO A 259 -15.85 14.10 -6.47
C PRO A 259 -14.89 14.00 -5.27
N PHE A 260 -13.59 14.25 -5.48
CA PHE A 260 -12.59 14.28 -4.41
C PHE A 260 -11.58 15.41 -4.64
N GLY A 261 -11.61 16.43 -3.77
CA GLY A 261 -10.74 17.59 -3.88
C GLY A 261 -10.89 18.32 -5.22
N TRP A 262 -9.80 18.38 -5.99
CA TRP A 262 -9.70 19.04 -7.29
C TRP A 262 -10.05 18.11 -8.47
N GLY A 263 -10.18 16.82 -8.19
CA GLY A 263 -10.48 15.79 -9.17
C GLY A 263 -11.84 15.17 -8.95
N GLY A 264 -12.18 14.26 -9.84
CA GLY A 264 -13.32 13.38 -9.64
C GLY A 264 -13.18 12.14 -10.47
N ILE A 265 -13.92 11.13 -10.05
CA ILE A 265 -14.01 9.84 -10.70
C ILE A 265 -15.47 9.64 -11.09
N CYS A 266 -15.68 9.34 -12.36
CA CYS A 266 -16.93 8.81 -12.86
C CYS A 266 -16.75 7.31 -13.08
N MET A 267 -17.56 6.48 -12.44
CA MET A 267 -17.55 5.03 -12.62
C MET A 267 -18.78 4.59 -13.37
N GLU A 268 -18.58 3.74 -14.35
CA GLU A 268 -19.67 3.06 -15.06
C GLU A 268 -20.36 2.06 -14.12
N TRP A 269 -21.29 2.56 -13.30
CA TRP A 269 -22.01 1.76 -12.32
C TRP A 269 -23.50 2.05 -12.41
N PHE A 270 -24.29 1.01 -12.68
CA PHE A 270 -25.74 1.09 -12.70
C PHE A 270 -26.32 0.31 -11.52
N PRO A 271 -27.18 0.92 -10.69
CA PRO A 271 -27.81 0.24 -9.56
C PRO A 271 -28.92 -0.73 -10.00
N ASP A 272 -29.30 -0.73 -11.28
CA ASP A 272 -30.31 -1.62 -11.83
C ASP A 272 -29.73 -3.04 -11.95
N LEU A 273 -30.11 -3.90 -11.01
CA LEU A 273 -29.70 -5.31 -10.91
C LEU A 273 -30.41 -6.21 -11.93
N THR A 274 -31.00 -5.64 -12.98
CA THR A 274 -31.49 -6.43 -14.10
C THR A 274 -30.32 -7.15 -14.75
N MET A 275 -30.36 -8.47 -14.63
CA MET A 275 -29.30 -9.38 -15.00
C MET A 275 -29.74 -10.19 -16.22
N GLU A 276 -28.90 -10.24 -17.24
CA GLU A 276 -29.10 -11.08 -18.43
C GLU A 276 -28.22 -12.34 -18.33
N ASP A 277 -28.77 -13.50 -18.67
CA ASP A 277 -28.01 -14.75 -18.61
C ASP A 277 -26.92 -14.78 -19.71
N CYS A 278 -25.68 -15.07 -19.32
CA CYS A 278 -24.52 -15.18 -20.20
C CYS A 278 -23.72 -16.44 -19.88
N PHE A 279 -24.00 -17.51 -20.62
CA PHE A 279 -23.37 -18.82 -20.43
C PHE A 279 -23.43 -19.31 -18.97
N TYR A 280 -22.36 -19.12 -18.19
CA TYR A 280 -22.21 -19.59 -16.81
C TYR A 280 -22.40 -18.48 -15.77
N GLU A 281 -22.64 -17.24 -16.20
CA GLU A 281 -22.79 -16.09 -15.34
C GLU A 281 -23.95 -15.20 -15.77
N LYS A 282 -24.19 -14.14 -14.98
CA LYS A 282 -25.26 -13.17 -15.24
C LYS A 282 -24.64 -11.80 -15.45
N CYS A 283 -24.83 -11.24 -16.63
CA CYS A 283 -24.31 -9.93 -16.97
C CYS A 283 -25.18 -8.84 -16.38
N LEU A 284 -24.53 -7.79 -15.87
CA LEU A 284 -25.19 -6.52 -15.59
C LEU A 284 -25.69 -5.90 -16.91
N LYS A 285 -26.71 -5.05 -16.83
CA LYS A 285 -27.33 -4.38 -17.98
C LYS A 285 -26.37 -3.61 -18.89
N ASN A 286 -25.25 -3.12 -18.35
CA ASN A 286 -24.21 -2.39 -19.07
C ASN A 286 -23.02 -3.28 -19.51
N GLN A 287 -23.08 -4.58 -19.22
CA GLN A 287 -22.15 -5.56 -19.72
C GLN A 287 -22.73 -6.24 -20.96
N ILE A 288 -21.83 -6.65 -21.85
CA ILE A 288 -22.11 -7.37 -23.07
C ILE A 288 -21.67 -8.81 -22.85
N CYS A 289 -22.56 -9.78 -23.13
CA CYS A 289 -22.18 -11.19 -23.14
C CYS A 289 -21.31 -11.48 -24.36
N ASN A 290 -19.99 -11.51 -24.18
CA ASN A 290 -19.06 -11.78 -25.25
C ASN A 290 -19.04 -13.29 -25.56
N LYS A 291 -19.42 -13.66 -26.78
CA LYS A 291 -19.54 -15.05 -27.20
C LYS A 291 -18.19 -15.76 -27.37
N GLU A 292 -17.13 -15.01 -27.63
CA GLU A 292 -15.79 -15.54 -27.85
C GLU A 292 -15.11 -15.85 -26.51
N SER A 293 -15.10 -14.89 -25.58
CA SER A 293 -14.55 -15.08 -24.24
C SER A 293 -15.48 -15.86 -23.30
N LYS A 294 -16.77 -15.95 -23.66
CA LYS A 294 -17.86 -16.52 -22.84
C LYS A 294 -17.99 -15.83 -21.48
N LYS A 295 -17.70 -14.53 -21.44
CA LYS A 295 -17.76 -13.68 -20.24
C LYS A 295 -18.60 -12.43 -20.44
N CYS A 296 -19.05 -11.85 -19.34
CA CYS A 296 -19.66 -10.54 -19.24
C CYS A 296 -18.58 -9.47 -19.25
N GLU A 297 -18.58 -8.65 -20.30
CA GLU A 297 -17.56 -7.63 -20.52
C GLU A 297 -18.20 -6.25 -20.69
N TYR A 298 -17.59 -5.23 -20.10
CA TYR A 298 -17.87 -3.85 -20.42
C TYR A 298 -17.29 -3.49 -21.79
N GLN A 299 -17.83 -2.43 -22.39
CA GLN A 299 -17.20 -1.82 -23.55
C GLN A 299 -15.78 -1.36 -23.20
N LEU A 300 -14.89 -1.37 -24.20
CA LEU A 300 -13.53 -0.86 -24.03
C LEU A 300 -13.51 0.67 -23.92
N CYS A 301 -12.52 1.20 -23.19
CA CYS A 301 -12.20 2.63 -23.23
C CYS A 301 -11.85 3.06 -24.67
N LEU A 302 -12.60 4.04 -25.17
CA LEU A 302 -12.35 4.76 -26.42
C LEU A 302 -12.03 6.23 -26.12
N GLU A 303 -11.40 6.94 -27.05
CA GLU A 303 -11.03 8.36 -26.91
C GLU A 303 -12.22 9.26 -26.56
N ASN A 304 -13.43 8.89 -26.97
CA ASN A 304 -14.67 9.62 -26.72
C ASN A 304 -15.52 9.06 -25.56
N THR A 305 -14.98 8.11 -24.78
CA THR A 305 -15.74 7.52 -23.67
C THR A 305 -15.98 8.53 -22.56
N CYS A 306 -14.98 9.36 -22.27
CA CYS A 306 -15.04 10.37 -21.23
C CYS A 306 -15.20 11.76 -21.85
N SER A 307 -15.82 12.67 -21.10
CA SER A 307 -15.88 14.07 -21.50
C SER A 307 -14.48 14.70 -21.55
N GLU A 308 -14.33 15.79 -22.27
CA GLU A 308 -13.09 16.56 -22.38
C GLU A 308 -12.47 16.82 -21.00
N GLY A 309 -11.15 16.62 -20.85
CA GLY A 309 -10.39 16.77 -19.60
C GLY A 309 -10.52 15.61 -18.60
N LEU A 310 -11.08 14.47 -19.02
CA LEU A 310 -11.07 13.23 -18.27
C LEU A 310 -10.41 12.12 -19.09
N THR A 311 -9.61 11.30 -18.44
CA THR A 311 -8.96 10.13 -19.02
C THR A 311 -9.77 8.90 -18.70
N CYS A 312 -10.06 8.09 -19.73
CA CYS A 312 -10.65 6.77 -19.55
C CYS A 312 -9.59 5.77 -19.11
N VAL A 313 -9.82 5.10 -18.00
CA VAL A 313 -8.97 4.03 -17.47
C VAL A 313 -9.83 2.78 -17.34
N GLN A 314 -9.33 1.69 -17.90
CA GLN A 314 -9.92 0.37 -17.75
C GLN A 314 -8.80 -0.66 -17.81
N TYR A 315 -8.67 -1.44 -16.74
CA TYR A 315 -7.61 -2.45 -16.64
C TYR A 315 -7.89 -3.65 -17.55
N GLN A 316 -9.15 -4.11 -17.58
CA GLN A 316 -9.60 -5.25 -18.37
C GLN A 316 -11.06 -5.08 -18.80
N PRO A 317 -11.53 -5.77 -19.86
CA PRO A 317 -12.92 -5.70 -20.31
C PRO A 317 -13.93 -6.14 -19.24
N THR A 318 -13.55 -6.99 -18.30
CA THR A 318 -14.43 -7.44 -17.19
C THR A 318 -14.63 -6.39 -16.10
N HIS A 319 -13.83 -5.31 -16.10
CA HIS A 319 -13.92 -4.24 -15.12
C HIS A 319 -14.67 -3.02 -15.69
N PRO A 320 -15.41 -2.29 -14.84
CA PRO A 320 -16.11 -1.09 -15.28
C PRO A 320 -15.12 -0.03 -15.76
N ARG A 321 -15.57 0.79 -16.71
CA ARG A 321 -14.79 1.94 -17.18
C ARG A 321 -14.79 3.04 -16.11
N ILE A 322 -13.66 3.72 -16.00
CA ILE A 322 -13.46 4.82 -15.05
C ILE A 322 -13.00 6.05 -15.83
N CYS A 323 -13.72 7.16 -15.71
CA CYS A 323 -13.27 8.45 -16.20
C CYS A 323 -12.74 9.26 -15.02
N ALA A 324 -11.47 9.64 -15.06
CA ALA A 324 -10.86 10.42 -13.99
C ALA A 324 -10.12 11.64 -14.53
N THR A 325 -10.01 12.68 -13.71
CA THR A 325 -9.16 13.83 -14.03
C THR A 325 -7.70 13.42 -14.07
N GLU A 326 -6.90 13.99 -14.99
CA GLU A 326 -5.47 13.66 -15.16
C GLU A 326 -4.63 13.88 -13.88
N ASN A 327 -5.09 14.77 -13.00
CA ASN A 327 -4.45 15.07 -11.71
C ASN A 327 -5.08 14.25 -10.57
N ILE A 328 -5.01 12.91 -10.63
CA ILE A 328 -5.19 12.12 -9.41
C ILE A 328 -3.86 12.17 -8.66
N LEU A 329 -3.71 13.12 -7.73
CA LEU A 329 -2.63 13.03 -6.76
C LEU A 329 -3.01 11.93 -5.77
N PRO A 330 -2.30 10.79 -5.72
CA PRO A 330 -2.50 9.83 -4.65
C PRO A 330 -2.14 10.56 -3.35
N PHE A 331 -3.13 10.79 -2.51
CA PHE A 331 -2.92 11.28 -1.14
C PHE A 331 -2.37 10.13 -0.29
N SER A 332 -1.23 9.56 -0.68
CA SER A 332 -0.37 8.87 0.27
C SER A 332 0.31 9.98 1.07
N PHE A 333 0.14 10.00 2.39
CA PHE A 333 0.88 10.88 3.28
C PHE A 333 2.38 10.76 2.99
N ALA A 334 2.90 11.66 2.15
CA ALA A 334 4.32 11.95 2.15
C ALA A 334 4.54 12.66 3.47
N VAL A 335 5.12 11.94 4.42
CA VAL A 335 5.67 12.55 5.63
C VAL A 335 6.65 13.60 5.14
N ASP A 336 6.30 14.87 5.28
CA ASP A 336 7.18 15.97 4.91
C ASP A 336 8.51 15.77 5.63
N ASN A 337 9.52 15.39 4.85
CA ASN A 337 10.90 15.42 5.31
C ASN A 337 11.21 16.87 5.65
N LEU A 338 11.38 17.12 6.94
CA LEU A 338 12.01 18.29 7.51
C LEU A 338 13.26 18.62 6.70
N VAL A 339 13.19 19.67 5.88
CA VAL A 339 14.37 20.38 5.42
C VAL A 339 15.02 20.96 6.67
N PRO A 340 16.27 20.57 7.04
CA PRO A 340 16.95 21.22 8.13
C PRO A 340 17.22 22.66 7.73
N LEU A 341 16.67 23.62 8.49
CA LEU A 341 17.10 25.00 8.40
C LEU A 341 18.63 25.04 8.65
N PRO A 342 19.40 25.77 7.83
CA PRO A 342 20.83 25.92 8.07
C PRO A 342 21.05 26.58 9.44
N PRO A 343 22.10 26.19 10.18
CA PRO A 343 22.42 26.81 11.46
C PRO A 343 22.68 28.31 11.23
N GLY A 344 21.90 29.14 11.93
CA GLY A 344 22.08 30.59 11.91
C GLY A 344 23.50 30.95 12.31
N ASP A 345 24.16 31.71 11.43
CA ASP A 345 25.49 32.25 11.65
C ASP A 345 25.54 33.04 12.97
N LYS A 346 26.41 32.59 13.88
CA LYS A 346 26.87 33.42 14.99
C LYS A 346 27.54 34.65 14.41
N LYS A 347 26.97 35.83 14.71
CA LYS A 347 27.61 37.14 14.49
C LYS A 347 29.05 37.10 15.01
N LEU A 348 30.00 37.12 14.09
CA LEU A 348 31.38 37.45 14.37
C LEU A 348 31.47 38.98 14.37
N GLU A 349 31.60 39.56 15.55
CA GLU A 349 32.07 40.94 15.68
C GLU A 349 33.48 41.03 15.07
N THR A 350 33.60 41.72 13.95
CA THR A 350 34.88 42.32 13.54
C THR A 350 34.61 43.75 13.09
N SER A 351 35.08 44.66 13.92
CA SER A 351 35.43 46.02 13.57
C SER A 351 36.48 46.02 12.44
N VAL A 352 36.36 46.94 11.48
CA VAL A 352 37.42 47.87 11.01
C VAL A 352 37.13 48.37 9.58
N THR A 353 36.90 49.70 9.53
CA THR A 353 37.20 50.72 8.52
C THR A 353 36.61 50.71 7.11
N ASP A 354 35.93 51.84 6.86
CA ASP A 354 35.71 52.56 5.61
C ASP A 354 36.89 52.54 4.61
N ASP A 355 36.63 52.28 3.33
CA ASP A 355 36.72 53.30 2.24
C ASP A 355 36.17 52.75 0.88
N PRO A 356 35.76 53.63 -0.06
CA PRO A 356 34.89 53.31 -1.20
C PRO A 356 35.62 53.23 -2.57
N LEU A 357 34.82 52.95 -3.62
CA LEU A 357 35.02 53.16 -5.07
C LEU A 357 35.49 51.98 -5.94
N LEU A 358 34.60 51.44 -6.79
CA LEU A 358 34.48 51.71 -8.25
C LEU A 358 33.91 50.53 -9.09
N ARG A 359 32.99 50.92 -10.01
CA ARG A 359 32.65 50.35 -11.35
C ARG A 359 31.75 49.10 -11.39
N LEU A 360 30.48 49.19 -11.85
CA LEU A 360 29.99 49.36 -13.24
C LEU A 360 30.65 48.43 -14.26
N GLY A 361 29.86 47.53 -14.85
CA GLY A 361 30.29 46.63 -15.91
C GLY A 361 29.16 45.70 -16.36
N ASP A 362 28.38 46.20 -17.31
CA ASP A 362 27.26 45.59 -17.99
C ASP A 362 27.58 44.32 -18.82
N GLU A 363 26.50 43.57 -19.08
CA GLU A 363 26.11 43.00 -20.37
C GLU A 363 26.63 41.64 -20.90
N ASN A 364 25.63 40.83 -21.28
CA ASN A 364 25.47 40.10 -22.55
C ASN A 364 26.30 38.83 -22.82
N LYS A 365 25.63 37.68 -22.99
CA LYS A 365 25.12 37.21 -24.32
C LYS A 365 24.61 35.75 -24.27
N PHE A 366 23.36 35.59 -24.71
CA PHE A 366 22.81 34.34 -25.23
C PHE A 366 23.44 34.00 -26.59
N ILE A 367 23.80 32.72 -26.80
CA ILE A 367 23.99 32.12 -28.13
C ILE A 367 23.32 30.74 -28.12
N THR A 368 22.25 30.60 -28.90
CA THR A 368 21.69 29.31 -29.31
C THR A 368 22.27 28.90 -30.67
N PRO A 369 22.57 27.61 -30.91
CA PRO A 369 22.86 27.11 -32.25
C PRO A 369 21.64 26.45 -32.90
N LYS A 370 21.40 26.78 -34.17
CA LYS A 370 20.46 26.11 -35.10
C LYS A 370 20.94 24.69 -35.45
N PRO A 371 20.02 23.75 -35.72
CA PRO A 371 20.35 22.40 -36.19
C PRO A 371 20.58 22.36 -37.71
N LYS A 372 21.54 21.53 -38.14
CA LYS A 372 21.76 21.11 -39.54
C LYS A 372 20.93 19.86 -39.82
N LEU A 373 20.09 19.90 -40.85
CA LEU A 373 19.62 18.72 -41.57
C LEU A 373 20.76 18.15 -42.41
N ASN A 374 20.88 16.83 -42.45
CA ASN A 374 21.50 16.09 -43.55
C ASN A 374 20.69 14.82 -43.81
N ASN A 375 20.33 14.68 -45.09
CA ASN A 375 19.95 13.51 -45.91
C ASN A 375 19.51 12.21 -45.24
#